data_AF-F6GTH8-F1
#
_entry.id   AF-F6GTH8-F1
#
_cell.length_a   1.000
_cell.length_b   1.000
_cell.length_c   1.000
_cell.angle_alpha   90.00
_cell.angle_beta   90.00
_cell.angle_gamma   90.00
#
_symmetry.space_group_name_H-M   'P 1'
#
loop_
_entity.id
_entity.type
_entity.pdbx_description
1 polymer ?
#
loop_
_entity_poly.entity_id
_entity_poly.type
_entity_poly.pdbx_seq_one_letter_code
_entity_poly.pdbx_strand_id
1 'polypeptide(L)'
;MQSNEPATSMEVENVLSEPNPTSGTFPSKPKFEPLKAHEMSEGRMKIDIRMNLKARKVELKTRADTPDISNLQKCTDFVHAFMLGFGVVDAIALLRLDELYVESFEIKDVKTLRGEHLSRAIGRLSGKGGKTKFAIENATRTRIVIADTKIHILGSFSNIKIARDSLCSLILGSPAGKVYSKLRAVTARLAERF
;
A
#
# COMPACT_ATOMS: atom_id res chain seq x y z
N MET A 1 -64.06 40.05 12.27
CA MET A 1 -63.61 39.13 13.33
C MET A 1 -62.35 38.45 12.83
N GLN A 2 -61.23 38.65 13.54
CA GLN A 2 -59.93 37.94 13.51
C GLN A 2 -59.23 37.81 12.14
N SER A 3 -58.14 38.51 11.78
CA SER A 3 -56.83 38.84 12.42
C SER A 3 -55.94 37.64 12.77
N ASN A 4 -54.96 37.36 11.88
CA ASN A 4 -53.53 37.08 12.12
C ASN A 4 -52.98 35.94 11.24
N GLU A 5 -52.36 36.31 10.12
CA GLU A 5 -51.19 35.60 9.59
C GLU A 5 -49.96 36.18 10.30
N PRO A 6 -49.06 35.37 10.89
CA PRO A 6 -47.85 35.89 11.51
C PRO A 6 -46.77 36.14 10.46
N ALA A 7 -46.31 37.39 10.43
CA ALA A 7 -45.05 37.78 9.83
C ALA A 7 -43.89 37.13 10.62
N THR A 8 -43.09 36.31 9.96
CA THR A 8 -41.82 35.82 10.52
C THR A 8 -40.69 36.64 9.92
N SER A 9 -40.03 37.33 10.83
CA SER A 9 -38.96 38.30 10.66
C SER A 9 -37.76 37.72 9.91
N MET A 10 -37.22 38.51 8.97
CA MET A 10 -35.88 38.33 8.41
C MET A 10 -34.84 38.58 9.51
N GLU A 11 -34.09 37.56 9.90
CA GLU A 11 -32.82 37.75 10.60
C GLU A 11 -31.73 37.97 9.56
N VAL A 12 -31.24 39.21 9.51
CA VAL A 12 -30.05 39.59 8.76
C VAL A 12 -28.85 39.18 9.61
N GLU A 13 -28.28 38.02 9.33
CA GLU A 13 -27.00 37.64 9.94
C GLU A 13 -25.88 38.48 9.30
N ASN A 14 -25.32 39.35 10.12
CA ASN A 14 -24.34 40.36 9.74
C ASN A 14 -23.02 39.67 9.36
N VAL A 15 -22.66 39.73 8.08
CA VAL A 15 -21.38 39.22 7.57
C VAL A 15 -20.25 40.11 8.12
N LEU A 16 -19.58 39.65 9.16
CA LEU A 16 -18.34 40.28 9.62
C LEU A 16 -17.17 39.76 8.77
N SER A 17 -16.51 40.70 8.12
CA SER A 17 -15.33 40.53 7.28
C SER A 17 -14.08 40.17 8.10
N GLU A 18 -13.25 39.30 7.53
CA GLU A 18 -11.91 38.97 8.03
C GLU A 18 -10.97 40.19 8.05
N PRO A 19 -10.05 40.26 9.03
CA PRO A 19 -8.75 40.89 8.81
C PRO A 19 -7.62 39.85 8.84
N ASN A 20 -6.94 39.70 7.70
CA ASN A 20 -5.60 39.09 7.54
C ASN A 20 -4.50 40.06 8.09
N PRO A 21 -3.21 39.67 8.20
CA PRO A 21 -2.63 38.60 9.02
C PRO A 21 -1.31 39.05 9.70
N THR A 22 -1.11 38.97 11.01
CA THR A 22 0.25 39.16 11.58
C THR A 22 0.49 38.37 12.86
N SER A 23 1.20 37.26 12.74
CA SER A 23 2.43 36.94 13.49
C SER A 23 2.72 35.45 13.36
N GLY A 24 3.94 35.14 12.91
CA GLY A 24 4.39 33.80 12.60
C GLY A 24 4.29 32.87 13.81
N THR A 25 3.27 32.02 13.82
CA THR A 25 3.23 30.85 14.66
C THR A 25 3.47 29.67 13.74
N PHE A 26 4.65 29.05 13.85
CA PHE A 26 4.96 27.79 13.19
C PHE A 26 3.80 26.82 13.41
N PRO A 27 3.34 26.06 12.39
CA PRO A 27 2.27 25.11 12.57
C PRO A 27 2.66 24.18 13.72
N SER A 28 1.87 24.23 14.80
CA SER A 28 2.06 23.36 15.95
C SER A 28 2.18 21.93 15.42
N LYS A 29 3.22 21.22 15.88
CA LYS A 29 3.47 19.81 15.54
C LYS A 29 2.13 19.07 15.42
N PRO A 30 1.91 18.28 14.35
CA PRO A 30 0.68 17.51 14.24
C PRO A 30 0.50 16.75 15.55
N LYS A 31 -0.58 17.07 16.28
CA LYS A 31 -0.98 16.29 17.43
C LYS A 31 -1.31 14.92 16.85
N PHE A 32 -0.39 13.97 17.01
CA PHE A 32 -0.70 12.57 16.89
C PHE A 32 -1.70 12.28 18.00
N GLU A 33 -2.98 12.50 17.74
CA GLU A 33 -4.00 11.73 18.42
C GLU A 33 -3.60 10.27 18.23
N PRO A 34 -3.52 9.46 19.29
CA PRO A 34 -3.31 8.03 19.12
C PRO A 34 -4.39 7.60 18.15
N LEU A 35 -3.98 7.14 16.96
CA LEU A 35 -4.87 6.59 15.96
C LEU A 35 -5.80 5.66 16.73
N LYS A 36 -7.09 6.02 16.81
CA LYS A 36 -8.09 5.12 17.37
C LYS A 36 -7.84 3.80 16.67
N ALA A 37 -7.63 2.74 17.45
CA ALA A 37 -7.51 1.38 16.96
C ALA A 37 -8.83 1.00 16.30
N HIS A 38 -9.10 1.59 15.15
CA HIS A 38 -10.24 1.28 14.35
C HIS A 38 -9.80 0.12 13.48
N GLU A 39 -10.15 -1.06 13.99
CA GLU A 39 -10.32 -2.29 13.22
C GLU A 39 -9.05 -2.94 12.68
N MET A 40 -7.99 -2.99 13.50
CA MET A 40 -6.93 -3.99 13.37
C MET A 40 -6.85 -4.82 14.65
N SER A 41 -7.60 -5.92 14.64
CA SER A 41 -7.71 -6.93 15.69
C SER A 41 -8.67 -6.59 16.82
N GLU A 42 -9.72 -7.41 16.89
CA GLU A 42 -10.53 -7.73 18.05
C GLU A 42 -9.65 -8.21 19.23
N GLY A 43 -8.80 -7.35 19.80
CA GLY A 43 -7.98 -7.67 20.97
C GLY A 43 -6.95 -8.79 20.79
N ARG A 44 -6.62 -9.21 19.55
CA ARG A 44 -5.74 -10.38 19.30
C ARG A 44 -4.24 -10.05 19.28
N MET A 45 -3.86 -8.80 18.97
CA MET A 45 -2.44 -8.39 18.91
C MET A 45 -2.16 -7.31 19.96
N LYS A 46 -1.85 -7.74 21.19
CA LYS A 46 -1.46 -6.84 22.30
C LYS A 46 0.03 -6.46 22.21
N ILE A 47 0.40 -5.69 21.18
CA ILE A 47 1.79 -5.24 20.97
C ILE A 47 1.90 -3.74 21.23
N ASP A 48 2.95 -3.34 21.96
CA ASP A 48 3.30 -1.94 22.15
C ASP A 48 4.11 -1.45 20.96
N ILE A 49 3.59 -0.41 20.30
CA ILE A 49 4.26 0.25 19.17
C ILE A 49 4.69 1.64 19.63
N ARG A 50 5.99 1.90 19.60
CA ARG A 50 6.57 3.21 19.92
C ARG A 50 7.35 3.74 18.73
N MET A 51 7.02 4.94 18.27
CA MET A 51 7.80 5.61 17.23
C MET A 51 8.74 6.63 17.86
N ASN A 52 10.05 6.47 17.66
CA ASN A 52 11.03 7.47 18.03
C ASN A 52 11.26 8.41 16.86
N LEU A 53 10.64 9.61 16.93
CA LEU A 53 10.70 10.62 15.88
C LEU A 53 12.11 11.15 15.61
N LYS A 54 13.00 11.17 16.62
CA LYS A 54 14.39 11.64 16.47
C LYS A 54 15.24 10.64 15.69
N ALA A 55 15.08 9.35 15.98
CA ALA A 55 15.79 8.28 15.29
C ALA A 55 15.10 7.84 13.99
N ARG A 56 13.85 8.28 13.74
CA ARG A 56 12.95 7.78 12.69
C ARG A 56 12.86 6.26 12.68
N LYS A 57 12.79 5.66 13.87
CA LYS A 57 12.69 4.21 14.08
C LYS A 57 11.36 3.87 14.76
N VAL A 58 10.79 2.75 14.35
CA VAL A 58 9.63 2.14 15.00
C VAL A 58 10.16 1.02 15.90
N GLU A 59 9.85 1.10 17.17
CA GLU A 59 10.14 0.08 18.17
C GLU A 59 8.86 -0.71 18.44
N LEU A 60 8.95 -2.02 18.29
CA LEU A 60 7.87 -2.97 18.57
C LEU A 60 8.27 -3.75 19.83
N LYS A 61 7.41 -3.75 20.85
CA LYS A 61 7.63 -4.51 22.09
C LYS A 61 6.44 -5.42 22.36
N THR A 62 6.72 -6.68 22.65
CA THR A 62 5.72 -7.62 23.16
C THR A 62 5.45 -7.35 24.64
N ARG A 63 4.19 -7.43 25.05
CA ARG A 63 3.81 -7.43 26.47
C ARG A 63 3.79 -8.86 27.00
N ALA A 64 3.86 -9.03 28.33
CA ALA A 64 3.71 -10.35 28.96
C ALA A 64 2.32 -10.99 28.73
N ASP A 65 1.33 -10.17 28.36
CA ASP A 65 -0.06 -10.56 28.07
C ASP A 65 -0.27 -10.93 26.57
N THR A 66 0.82 -11.07 25.80
CA THR A 66 0.74 -11.46 24.38
C THR A 66 0.79 -12.99 24.27
N PRO A 67 -0.20 -13.65 23.66
CA PRO A 67 -0.25 -15.11 23.62
C PRO A 67 0.80 -15.73 22.68
N ASP A 68 1.26 -15.02 21.64
CA ASP A 68 2.13 -15.59 20.60
C ASP A 68 3.23 -14.64 20.10
N ILE A 69 4.44 -15.17 19.95
CA ILE A 69 5.62 -14.49 19.37
C ILE A 69 5.41 -14.17 17.88
N SER A 70 4.65 -15.01 17.17
CA SER A 70 4.34 -14.85 15.75
C SER A 70 3.64 -13.53 15.44
N ASN A 71 2.91 -12.97 16.41
CA ASN A 71 2.25 -11.68 16.25
C ASN A 71 3.25 -10.53 16.10
N LEU A 72 4.40 -10.60 16.78
CA LEU A 72 5.45 -9.59 16.65
C LEU A 72 6.03 -9.59 15.23
N GLN A 73 6.23 -10.77 14.66
CA GLN A 73 6.71 -10.93 13.28
C GLN A 73 5.72 -10.33 12.29
N LYS A 74 4.43 -10.69 12.40
CA LYS A 74 3.36 -10.12 11.57
C LYS A 74 3.29 -8.59 11.65
N CYS A 75 3.43 -8.01 12.84
CA CYS A 75 3.50 -6.55 13.00
C CYS A 75 4.76 -5.96 12.38
N THR A 76 5.89 -6.65 12.48
CA THR A 76 7.14 -6.24 11.82
C THR A 76 6.96 -6.24 10.30
N ASP A 77 6.36 -7.30 9.75
CA ASP A 77 6.09 -7.44 8.32
C ASP A 77 5.08 -6.40 7.83
N PHE A 78 4.08 -6.05 8.64
CA PHE A 78 3.16 -4.94 8.35
C PHE A 78 3.89 -3.60 8.21
N VAL A 79 4.73 -3.25 9.19
CA VAL A 79 5.51 -2.01 9.16
C VAL A 79 6.49 -2.04 7.99
N HIS A 80 7.11 -3.20 7.72
CA HIS A 80 8.02 -3.38 6.59
C HIS A 80 7.28 -3.17 5.26
N ALA A 81 6.14 -3.81 5.04
CA ALA A 81 5.34 -3.64 3.82
C ALA A 81 4.91 -2.18 3.63
N PHE A 82 4.51 -1.50 4.70
CA PHE A 82 4.19 -0.07 4.63
C PHE A 82 5.41 0.79 4.22
N MET A 83 6.59 0.50 4.78
CA MET A 83 7.83 1.19 4.38
C MET A 83 8.22 0.95 2.92
N LEU A 84 7.89 -0.21 2.37
CA LEU A 84 8.10 -0.53 0.94
C LEU A 84 7.10 0.17 0.00
N GLY A 85 6.10 0.86 0.56
CA GLY A 85 5.11 1.61 -0.21
C GLY A 85 3.84 0.82 -0.58
N PHE A 86 3.59 -0.32 0.08
CA PHE A 86 2.29 -0.99 -0.03
C PHE A 86 1.20 -0.16 0.67
N GLY A 87 -0.03 -0.23 0.14
CA GLY A 87 -1.16 0.43 0.76
C GLY A 87 -1.52 -0.19 2.11
N VAL A 88 -2.12 0.60 3.00
CA VAL A 88 -2.55 0.13 4.33
C VAL A 88 -3.51 -1.06 4.22
N VAL A 89 -4.41 -1.03 3.24
CA VAL A 89 -5.38 -2.11 2.98
C VAL A 89 -4.67 -3.43 2.64
N ASP A 90 -3.61 -3.38 1.82
CA ASP A 90 -2.83 -4.55 1.44
C ASP A 90 -1.97 -5.04 2.61
N ALA A 91 -1.44 -4.12 3.41
CA ALA A 91 -0.68 -4.46 4.62
C ALA A 91 -1.56 -5.14 5.68
N ILE A 92 -2.83 -4.75 5.82
CA ILE A 92 -3.80 -5.44 6.69
C ILE A 92 -4.01 -6.89 6.25
N ALA A 93 -3.91 -7.19 4.95
CA ALA A 93 -4.06 -8.56 4.45
C ALA A 93 -2.96 -9.49 4.97
N LEU A 94 -1.73 -8.99 5.20
CA LEU A 94 -0.63 -9.74 5.81
C LEU A 94 -0.91 -10.13 7.27
N LEU A 95 -1.72 -9.34 7.99
CA LEU A 95 -2.11 -9.70 9.36
C LEU A 95 -3.22 -10.76 9.40
N ARG A 96 -3.99 -10.87 8.31
CA ARG A 96 -5.13 -11.80 8.20
C ARG A 96 -4.72 -13.17 7.70
N LEU A 97 -3.81 -13.23 6.70
CA LEU A 97 -3.38 -14.47 6.08
C LEU A 97 -1.87 -14.68 6.26
N ASP A 98 -1.51 -15.82 6.85
CA ASP A 98 -0.12 -16.14 7.20
C ASP A 98 0.70 -16.67 6.02
N GLU A 99 0.04 -17.00 4.90
CA GLU A 99 0.67 -17.53 3.69
C GLU A 99 1.03 -16.43 2.67
N LEU A 100 0.83 -15.15 3.02
CA LEU A 100 1.26 -14.03 2.18
C LEU A 100 2.70 -13.66 2.52
N TYR A 101 3.51 -13.55 1.48
CA TYR A 101 4.90 -13.14 1.56
C TYR A 101 5.12 -11.84 0.79
N VAL A 102 6.13 -11.09 1.21
CA VAL A 102 6.63 -9.93 0.48
C VAL A 102 7.99 -10.28 -0.09
N GLU A 103 8.15 -10.12 -1.38
CA GLU A 103 9.41 -10.30 -2.08
C GLU A 103 9.88 -9.01 -2.73
N SER A 104 11.17 -8.73 -2.61
CA SER A 104 11.82 -7.58 -3.22
C SER A 104 12.81 -8.04 -4.27
N PHE A 105 12.75 -7.43 -5.44
CA PHE A 105 13.57 -7.79 -6.59
C PHE A 105 14.15 -6.54 -7.25
N GLU A 106 15.44 -6.53 -7.62
CA GLU A 106 16.05 -5.41 -8.34
C GLU A 106 16.20 -5.72 -9.84
N ILE A 107 15.84 -4.77 -10.71
CA ILE A 107 15.91 -4.94 -12.17
C ILE A 107 17.34 -5.29 -12.63
N LYS A 108 18.35 -4.80 -11.92
CA LYS A 108 19.77 -5.03 -12.24
C LYS A 108 20.19 -6.49 -12.11
N ASP A 109 19.51 -7.29 -11.29
CA ASP A 109 19.85 -8.69 -11.06
C ASP A 109 19.51 -9.57 -12.27
N VAL A 110 18.50 -9.19 -13.06
CA VAL A 110 18.12 -9.90 -14.29
C VAL A 110 18.92 -9.39 -15.49
N LYS A 111 19.10 -8.08 -15.59
CA LYS A 111 19.85 -7.48 -16.70
C LYS A 111 20.52 -6.20 -16.26
N THR A 112 21.82 -6.10 -16.53
CA THR A 112 22.63 -4.89 -16.30
C THR A 112 22.27 -3.81 -17.32
N LEU A 113 21.16 -3.12 -17.07
CA LEU A 113 20.67 -2.02 -17.90
C LEU A 113 21.25 -0.69 -17.41
N ARG A 114 21.65 0.17 -18.34
CA ARG A 114 22.15 1.54 -18.06
C ARG A 114 21.20 2.58 -18.65
N GLY A 115 21.00 3.67 -17.89
CA GLY A 115 20.32 4.90 -18.35
C GLY A 115 19.00 4.66 -19.09
N GLU A 116 18.96 5.01 -20.37
CA GLU A 116 17.76 4.94 -21.23
C GLU A 116 17.13 3.55 -21.29
N HIS A 117 17.92 2.49 -21.22
CA HIS A 117 17.37 1.14 -21.27
C HIS A 117 16.66 0.75 -19.96
N LEU A 118 17.09 1.30 -18.82
CA LEU A 118 16.44 1.08 -17.53
C LEU A 118 15.07 1.79 -17.51
N SER A 119 15.02 3.06 -17.93
CA SER A 119 13.76 3.81 -18.00
C SER A 119 12.79 3.18 -19.00
N ARG A 120 13.28 2.67 -20.14
CA ARG A 120 12.48 1.91 -21.10
C ARG A 120 11.94 0.60 -20.50
N ALA A 121 12.74 -0.12 -19.71
CA ALA A 121 12.29 -1.35 -19.05
C ALA A 121 11.20 -1.07 -18.01
N ILE A 122 11.37 -0.02 -17.18
CA ILE A 122 10.35 0.44 -16.21
C ILE A 122 9.07 0.86 -16.93
N GLY A 123 9.19 1.59 -18.04
CA GLY A 123 8.06 1.98 -18.88
C GLY A 123 7.28 0.78 -19.44
N ARG A 124 7.97 -0.32 -19.80
CA ARG A 124 7.32 -1.56 -20.26
C ARG A 124 6.66 -2.33 -19.11
N LEU A 125 7.24 -2.28 -17.91
CA LEU A 125 6.71 -2.91 -16.71
C LEU A 125 5.37 -2.29 -16.29
N SER A 126 5.33 -0.95 -16.22
CA SER A 126 4.12 -0.20 -15.89
C SER A 126 3.12 -0.26 -17.07
N GLY A 127 3.62 -0.12 -18.30
CA GLY A 127 2.79 0.07 -19.48
C GLY A 127 2.11 1.44 -19.49
N LYS A 128 1.26 1.70 -20.48
CA LYS A 128 0.53 2.97 -20.58
C LYS A 128 -0.44 3.11 -19.39
N GLY A 129 -0.12 4.00 -18.45
CA GLY A 129 -0.94 4.28 -17.27
C GLY A 129 -1.04 3.10 -16.29
N GLY A 130 -0.01 2.25 -16.20
CA GLY A 130 -0.04 1.12 -15.26
C GLY A 130 -0.84 -0.10 -15.73
N LYS A 131 -1.40 -0.10 -16.95
CA LYS A 131 -2.27 -1.19 -17.44
C LYS A 131 -1.60 -2.56 -17.42
N THR A 132 -0.32 -2.63 -17.78
CA THR A 132 0.41 -3.91 -17.76
C THR A 132 0.59 -4.41 -16.35
N LYS A 133 0.99 -3.53 -15.42
CA LYS A 133 1.09 -3.83 -13.99
C LYS A 133 -0.25 -4.36 -13.46
N PHE A 134 -1.34 -3.64 -13.67
CA PHE A 134 -2.67 -4.05 -13.20
C PHE A 134 -3.14 -5.38 -13.81
N ALA A 135 -2.84 -5.63 -15.08
CA ALA A 135 -3.17 -6.90 -15.72
C ALA A 135 -2.43 -8.08 -15.07
N ILE A 136 -1.15 -7.90 -14.72
CA ILE A 136 -0.38 -8.92 -14.00
C ILE A 136 -0.96 -9.12 -12.60
N GLU A 137 -1.15 -8.03 -11.84
CA GLU A 137 -1.72 -8.07 -10.48
C GLU A 137 -3.06 -8.82 -10.43
N ASN A 138 -3.96 -8.55 -11.38
CA ASN A 138 -5.26 -9.21 -11.45
C ASN A 138 -5.14 -10.68 -11.84
N ALA A 139 -4.24 -11.01 -12.76
CA ALA A 139 -4.03 -12.39 -13.22
C ALA A 139 -3.42 -13.30 -12.15
N THR A 140 -2.49 -12.77 -11.35
CA THR A 140 -1.78 -13.52 -10.29
C THR A 140 -2.34 -13.30 -8.90
N ARG A 141 -3.34 -12.42 -8.73
CA ARG A 141 -3.87 -12.00 -7.42
C ARG A 141 -2.76 -11.54 -6.47
N THR A 142 -1.82 -10.75 -7.00
CA THR A 142 -0.70 -10.20 -6.23
C THR A 142 -0.78 -8.67 -6.22
N ARG A 143 -0.10 -8.04 -5.27
CA ARG A 143 0.13 -6.60 -5.26
C ARG A 143 1.56 -6.30 -5.61
N ILE A 144 1.76 -5.36 -6.52
CA ILE A 144 3.09 -5.01 -7.02
C ILE A 144 3.32 -3.52 -6.73
N VAL A 145 4.48 -3.19 -6.22
CA VAL A 145 4.96 -1.81 -6.09
C VAL A 145 6.24 -1.69 -6.89
N ILE A 146 6.30 -0.67 -7.74
CA ILE A 146 7.47 -0.41 -8.59
C ILE A 146 8.11 0.86 -8.04
N ALA A 147 9.33 0.74 -7.52
CA ALA A 147 10.14 1.80 -6.94
C ALA A 147 11.45 1.92 -7.73
N ASP A 148 11.38 2.59 -8.89
CA ASP A 148 12.48 2.79 -9.84
C ASP A 148 13.22 1.50 -10.19
N THR A 149 14.30 1.18 -9.47
CA THR A 149 15.13 -0.01 -9.68
C THR A 149 14.60 -1.24 -8.95
N LYS A 150 13.85 -1.05 -7.86
CA LYS A 150 13.33 -2.12 -7.01
C LYS A 150 11.85 -2.35 -7.28
N ILE A 151 11.47 -3.61 -7.29
CA ILE A 151 10.10 -4.05 -7.47
C ILE A 151 9.75 -4.91 -6.26
N HIS A 152 8.66 -4.58 -5.60
CA HIS A 152 8.14 -5.32 -4.46
C HIS A 152 6.88 -6.05 -4.90
N ILE A 153 6.75 -7.33 -4.56
CA ILE A 153 5.61 -8.17 -4.88
C ILE A 153 5.10 -8.77 -3.58
N LEU A 154 3.79 -8.68 -3.36
CA LEU A 154 3.10 -9.25 -2.23
C LEU A 154 2.09 -10.29 -2.72
N GLY A 155 2.11 -11.47 -2.12
CA GLY A 155 1.17 -12.56 -2.43
C GLY A 155 1.61 -13.91 -1.92
N SER A 156 0.92 -14.97 -2.33
CA SER A 156 1.34 -16.35 -2.05
C SER A 156 2.59 -16.72 -2.84
N PHE A 157 3.42 -17.61 -2.30
CA PHE A 157 4.69 -18.01 -2.92
C PHE A 157 4.56 -18.46 -4.39
N SER A 158 3.56 -19.29 -4.71
CA SER A 158 3.30 -19.76 -6.08
C SER A 158 2.95 -18.61 -7.03
N ASN A 159 2.13 -17.66 -6.57
CA ASN A 159 1.69 -16.51 -7.37
C ASN A 159 2.83 -15.52 -7.58
N ILE A 160 3.66 -15.30 -6.55
CA ILE A 160 4.84 -14.45 -6.63
C ILE A 160 5.79 -15.00 -7.69
N LYS A 161 6.03 -16.31 -7.74
CA LYS A 161 6.90 -16.92 -8.76
C LYS A 161 6.40 -16.64 -10.19
N ILE A 162 5.10 -16.78 -10.42
CA ILE A 162 4.48 -16.52 -11.74
C ILE A 162 4.56 -15.04 -12.11
N ALA A 163 4.32 -14.15 -11.15
CA ALA A 163 4.46 -12.72 -11.34
C ALA A 163 5.92 -12.35 -11.66
N ARG A 164 6.87 -12.89 -10.92
CA ARG A 164 8.31 -12.69 -11.14
C ARG A 164 8.73 -13.13 -12.54
N ASP A 165 8.36 -14.33 -12.96
CA ASP A 165 8.68 -14.84 -14.31
C ASP A 165 8.13 -13.91 -15.42
N SER A 166 6.95 -13.35 -15.20
CA SER A 166 6.30 -12.43 -16.14
C SER A 166 7.01 -11.07 -16.18
N LEU A 167 7.39 -10.53 -15.01
CA LEU A 167 8.17 -9.29 -14.89
C LEU A 167 9.57 -9.46 -15.50
N CYS A 168 10.26 -10.56 -15.22
CA CYS A 168 11.55 -10.91 -15.83
C CYS A 168 11.45 -10.99 -17.36
N SER A 169 10.40 -11.64 -17.88
CA SER A 169 10.18 -11.74 -19.33
C SER A 169 9.99 -10.36 -19.98
N LEU A 170 9.29 -9.44 -19.30
CA LEU A 170 9.15 -8.06 -19.74
C LEU A 170 10.51 -7.34 -19.71
N ILE A 171 11.28 -7.43 -18.63
CA ILE A 171 12.62 -6.81 -18.50
C ILE A 171 13.56 -7.29 -19.61
N LEU A 172 13.52 -8.58 -19.96
CA LEU A 172 14.38 -9.19 -20.99
C LEU A 172 14.10 -8.69 -22.42
N GLY A 173 12.91 -8.14 -22.68
CA GLY A 173 12.56 -7.68 -24.04
C GLY A 173 11.36 -8.37 -24.67
N SER A 174 10.72 -9.33 -23.99
CA SER A 174 9.64 -10.11 -24.60
C SER A 174 8.44 -9.22 -24.96
N PRO A 175 7.81 -9.41 -26.14
CA PRO A 175 6.62 -8.65 -26.51
C PRO A 175 5.49 -8.89 -25.51
N ALA A 176 4.78 -7.82 -25.13
CA ALA A 176 3.74 -7.88 -24.09
C ALA A 176 2.63 -8.89 -24.44
N GLY A 177 2.28 -9.04 -25.72
CA GLY A 177 1.30 -10.02 -26.18
C GLY A 177 1.66 -11.46 -25.78
N LYS A 178 2.94 -11.86 -25.90
CA LYS A 178 3.40 -13.19 -25.50
C LYS A 178 3.31 -13.39 -23.98
N VAL A 179 3.57 -12.34 -23.21
CA VAL A 179 3.48 -12.36 -21.74
C VAL A 179 2.01 -12.52 -21.30
N TYR A 180 1.08 -11.80 -21.92
CA TYR A 180 -0.35 -11.94 -21.62
C TYR A 180 -0.89 -13.34 -21.96
N SER A 181 -0.52 -13.92 -23.10
CA SER A 181 -0.93 -15.28 -23.45
C SER A 181 -0.39 -16.31 -22.45
N LYS A 182 0.87 -16.14 -22.01
CA LYS A 182 1.47 -17.02 -20.99
C LYS A 182 0.77 -16.86 -19.63
N LEU A 183 0.51 -15.64 -19.19
CA LEU A 183 -0.23 -15.36 -17.96
C LEU A 183 -1.61 -16.01 -17.98
N ARG A 184 -2.36 -15.85 -19.08
CA ARG A 184 -3.70 -16.44 -19.21
C ARG A 184 -3.67 -17.97 -19.12
N ALA A 185 -2.70 -18.62 -19.76
CA ALA A 185 -2.54 -20.07 -19.68
C ALA A 185 -2.18 -20.55 -18.26
N VAL A 186 -1.34 -19.79 -17.55
CA VAL A 186 -0.96 -20.12 -16.17
C VAL A 186 -2.11 -19.87 -15.19
N THR A 187 -2.83 -18.76 -15.32
CA THR A 187 -4.02 -18.47 -14.50
C THR A 187 -5.12 -19.52 -14.71
N ALA A 188 -5.35 -19.98 -15.96
CA ALA A 188 -6.30 -21.07 -16.24
C ALA A 188 -5.92 -22.35 -15.49
N ARG A 189 -4.65 -22.75 -15.52
CA ARG A 189 -4.15 -23.91 -14.77
C ARG A 189 -4.22 -23.75 -13.26
N LEU A 190 -4.04 -22.53 -12.76
CA LEU A 190 -4.17 -22.25 -11.33
C LEU A 190 -5.63 -22.35 -10.88
N ALA A 191 -6.56 -21.87 -11.72
CA ALA A 191 -7.99 -21.94 -11.45
C ALA A 191 -8.53 -23.38 -11.51
N GLU A 192 -7.95 -24.26 -12.34
CA GLU A 192 -8.33 -25.68 -12.42
C GLU A 192 -7.85 -26.53 -11.23
N ARG A 193 -6.90 -26.03 -10.43
CA ARG A 193 -6.34 -26.76 -9.28
C ARG A 193 -7.11 -26.54 -7.98
N PHE A 194 -8.07 -25.63 -7.96
CA PHE A 194 -8.96 -25.33 -6.84
C PHE A 194 -10.41 -25.60 -7.24
#